data_AF-A0A0U1NNI7-F1
#
_entry.id   AF-A0A0U1NNI7-F1
#
_cell.length_a   1.000
_cell.length_b   1.000
_cell.length_c   1.000
_cell.angle_alpha   90.00
_cell.angle_beta   90.00
_cell.angle_gamma   90.00
#
_symmetry.space_group_name_H-M   'P 1'
#
loop_
_entity.id
_entity.type
_entity.pdbx_description
1 polymer ?
#
loop_
_entity_poly.entity_id
_entity_poly.type
_entity_poly.pdbx_seq_one_letter_code
_entity_poly.pdbx_strand_id
1 'polypeptide(L)'
;MGFEQRKQERLALVQHLMAQDWDVFGTLKFVNGRTIGRKTANKLLRSYWNKLDRVIYGKAAERQNMRVPRWCFAHEGADHENFHVHFVVPSPLQDTEHMCCLLNAIWAQHDTQTAPLAKNWIMPVQDRAAVTSYVTHEYWRLGSDTILDNLSWDAKQSTPPPQLALNEHYAQQQAHRITRAASPLWLHQAQQALQAQQARHEASGDLQMMERG
;
A
#
# COMPACT_ATOMS: atom_id res chain seq x y z
N MET A 1 -15.96 11.67 21.63
CA MET A 1 -14.68 12.24 21.16
C MET A 1 -15.03 13.49 20.36
N GLY A 2 -14.51 14.67 20.74
CA GLY A 2 -14.92 15.94 20.15
C GLY A 2 -14.34 16.18 18.75
N PHE A 3 -15.00 16.99 17.92
CA PHE A 3 -14.52 17.39 16.59
C PHE A 3 -13.10 17.99 16.64
N GLU A 4 -12.84 18.87 17.61
CA GLU A 4 -11.52 19.49 17.80
C GLU A 4 -10.44 18.46 18.18
N GLN A 5 -10.77 17.44 18.98
CA GLN A 5 -9.84 16.37 19.30
C GLN A 5 -9.44 15.59 18.04
N ARG A 6 -10.41 15.17 17.23
CA ARG A 6 -10.14 14.46 15.97
C ARG A 6 -9.33 15.30 14.99
N LYS A 7 -9.54 16.61 14.97
CA LYS A 7 -8.74 17.54 14.17
C LYS A 7 -7.28 17.57 14.63
N GLN A 8 -7.02 17.66 15.93
CA GLN A 8 -5.65 17.63 16.47
C GLN A 8 -4.96 16.28 16.22
N GLU A 9 -5.67 15.17 16.44
CA GLU A 9 -5.15 13.83 16.17
C GLU A 9 -4.82 13.64 14.67
N ARG A 10 -5.69 14.10 13.77
CA ARG A 10 -5.41 14.08 12.33
C ARG A 10 -4.17 14.91 11.98
N LEU A 11 -4.00 16.09 12.59
CA LEU A 11 -2.82 16.92 12.36
C LEU A 11 -1.53 16.21 12.82
N ALA A 12 -1.55 15.56 13.98
CA ALA A 12 -0.43 14.77 14.47
C ALA A 12 -0.11 13.59 13.53
N LEU A 13 -1.13 12.91 13.00
CA LEU A 13 -0.98 11.85 12.01
C LEU A 13 -0.35 12.37 10.70
N VAL A 14 -0.82 13.51 10.20
CA VAL A 14 -0.26 14.18 9.01
C VAL A 14 1.21 14.50 9.22
N GLN A 15 1.57 15.10 10.37
CA GLN A 15 2.95 15.42 10.71
C GLN A 15 3.83 14.16 10.80
N HIS A 16 3.32 13.10 11.44
CA HIS A 16 4.02 11.82 11.53
C HIS A 16 4.33 11.23 10.16
N LEU A 17 3.36 11.23 9.23
CA LEU A 17 3.53 10.71 7.87
C LEU A 17 4.49 11.56 7.05
N MET A 18 4.41 12.89 7.15
CA MET A 18 5.32 13.79 6.44
C MET A 18 6.77 13.67 6.91
N ALA A 19 7.00 13.22 8.15
CA ALA A 19 8.34 12.97 8.68
C ALA A 19 8.98 11.65 8.20
N GLN A 20 8.23 10.78 7.52
CA GLN A 20 8.74 9.53 6.94
C GLN A 20 9.29 9.77 5.53
N ASP A 21 9.87 8.76 4.91
CA ASP A 21 10.42 8.85 3.54
C ASP A 21 9.74 7.87 2.58
N TRP A 22 8.41 7.92 2.52
CA TRP A 22 7.62 7.13 1.57
C TRP A 22 7.46 7.86 0.23
N ASP A 23 7.40 7.07 -0.83
CA ASP A 23 7.39 7.50 -2.24
C ASP A 23 6.41 6.68 -3.10
N VAL A 24 5.78 5.65 -2.53
CA VAL A 24 4.69 4.90 -3.16
C VAL A 24 3.38 5.17 -2.44
N PHE A 25 2.34 5.43 -3.21
CA PHE A 25 0.95 5.48 -2.75
C PHE A 25 0.15 4.38 -3.45
N GLY A 26 -0.80 3.79 -2.74
CA GLY A 26 -1.72 2.86 -3.37
C GLY A 26 -3.09 2.75 -2.75
N THR A 27 -4.00 2.16 -3.53
CA THR A 27 -5.37 1.83 -3.17
C THR A 27 -5.60 0.34 -3.45
N LEU A 28 -5.86 -0.42 -2.40
CA LEU A 28 -6.23 -1.83 -2.44
C LEU A 28 -7.75 -1.93 -2.47
N LYS A 29 -8.28 -2.15 -3.68
CA LYS A 29 -9.71 -2.35 -3.92
C LYS A 29 -10.05 -3.82 -4.02
N PHE A 30 -11.29 -4.13 -3.67
CA PHE A 30 -11.90 -5.45 -3.89
C PHE A 30 -12.83 -5.39 -5.10
N VAL A 31 -12.98 -6.51 -5.83
CA VAL A 31 -13.89 -6.63 -6.99
C VAL A 31 -15.30 -6.16 -6.64
N ASN A 32 -15.75 -6.50 -5.44
CA ASN A 32 -17.01 -6.02 -4.87
C ASN A 32 -16.80 -5.60 -3.41
N GLY A 33 -16.20 -4.42 -3.22
CA GLY A 33 -15.96 -3.78 -1.92
C GLY A 33 -17.20 -3.65 -1.05
N ARG A 34 -18.39 -3.57 -1.67
CA ARG A 34 -19.70 -3.49 -1.00
C ARG A 34 -20.13 -4.78 -0.32
N THR A 35 -19.73 -5.92 -0.87
CA THR A 35 -20.14 -7.23 -0.35
C THR A 35 -19.10 -7.89 0.54
N ILE A 36 -17.85 -7.44 0.48
CA ILE A 36 -16.79 -8.01 1.32
C ILE A 36 -16.83 -7.38 2.71
N GLY A 37 -17.24 -8.17 3.70
CA GLY A 37 -17.22 -7.71 5.09
C GLY A 37 -15.81 -7.38 5.58
N ARG A 38 -15.70 -6.37 6.46
CA ARG A 38 -14.43 -5.88 7.05
C ARG A 38 -13.53 -7.00 7.60
N LYS A 39 -14.11 -8.06 8.20
CA LYS A 39 -13.36 -9.23 8.69
C LYS A 39 -12.65 -9.99 7.56
N THR A 40 -13.34 -10.23 6.45
CA THR A 40 -12.78 -10.90 5.27
C THR A 40 -11.73 -10.01 4.60
N ALA A 41 -12.05 -8.73 4.41
CA ALA A 41 -11.12 -7.76 3.85
C ALA A 41 -9.81 -7.68 4.66
N ASN A 42 -9.91 -7.57 5.99
CA ASN A 42 -8.73 -7.58 6.87
C ASN A 42 -7.90 -8.86 6.75
N LYS A 43 -8.54 -10.04 6.61
CA LYS A 43 -7.82 -11.30 6.42
C LYS A 43 -7.04 -11.30 5.09
N LEU A 44 -7.66 -10.84 4.01
CA LEU A 44 -7.02 -10.72 2.69
C LEU A 44 -5.86 -9.72 2.72
N LEU A 45 -6.06 -8.56 3.34
CA LEU A 45 -5.01 -7.54 3.45
C LEU A 45 -3.81 -8.04 4.27
N ARG A 46 -4.04 -8.71 5.40
CA ARG A 46 -2.96 -9.33 6.19
C ARG A 46 -2.21 -10.38 5.36
N SER A 47 -2.93 -11.21 4.62
CA SER A 47 -2.36 -12.23 3.74
C SER A 47 -1.51 -11.61 2.63
N TYR A 48 -1.98 -10.52 2.00
CA TYR A 48 -1.27 -9.77 0.97
C TYR A 48 0.04 -9.19 1.50
N TRP A 49 -0.01 -8.46 2.62
CA TRP A 49 1.18 -7.87 3.20
C TRP A 49 2.19 -8.92 3.68
N ASN A 50 1.73 -10.01 4.31
CA ASN A 50 2.60 -11.12 4.69
C ASN A 50 3.27 -11.79 3.47
N LYS A 51 2.55 -11.90 2.33
CA LYS A 51 3.13 -12.39 1.07
C LYS A 51 4.22 -11.45 0.58
N LEU A 52 3.96 -10.14 0.56
CA LEU A 52 4.95 -9.13 0.17
C LEU A 52 6.19 -9.17 1.07
N ASP A 53 6.02 -9.24 2.38
CA ASP A 53 7.13 -9.30 3.33
C ASP A 53 8.04 -10.50 3.05
N ARG A 54 7.45 -11.67 2.72
CA ARG A 54 8.20 -12.87 2.33
C ARG A 54 8.86 -12.74 0.96
N VAL A 55 8.25 -12.02 0.01
CA VAL A 55 8.87 -11.77 -1.31
C VAL A 55 10.12 -10.91 -1.14
N ILE A 56 10.02 -9.82 -0.39
CA ILE A 56 11.13 -8.90 -0.17
C ILE A 56 12.21 -9.54 0.71
N TYR A 57 11.83 -10.04 1.89
CA TYR A 57 12.79 -10.46 2.93
C TYR A 57 13.01 -11.97 3.06
N GLY A 58 12.28 -12.80 2.33
CA GLY A 58 12.38 -14.26 2.43
C GLY A 58 12.08 -14.76 3.84
N LYS A 59 12.93 -15.66 4.36
CA LYS A 59 12.77 -16.22 5.71
C LYS A 59 12.99 -15.20 6.83
N ALA A 60 13.68 -14.08 6.55
CA ALA A 60 13.89 -13.03 7.54
C ALA A 60 12.59 -12.32 7.91
N ALA A 61 11.58 -12.32 7.02
CA ALA A 61 10.25 -11.85 7.37
C ALA A 61 9.72 -12.59 8.61
N GLU A 62 9.82 -13.91 8.65
CA GLU A 62 9.33 -14.69 9.78
C GLU A 62 10.32 -14.70 10.96
N ARG A 63 11.60 -14.97 10.68
CA ARG A 63 12.61 -15.20 11.73
C ARG A 63 13.06 -13.94 12.46
N GLN A 64 12.99 -12.79 11.81
CA GLN A 64 13.47 -11.50 12.33
C GLN A 64 12.36 -10.45 12.35
N ASN A 65 11.11 -10.87 12.09
CA ASN A 65 9.95 -9.99 12.02
C ASN A 65 10.18 -8.81 11.05
N MET A 66 10.92 -9.05 9.96
CA MET A 66 11.13 -8.02 8.93
C MET A 66 9.84 -7.82 8.14
N ARG A 67 9.46 -6.56 7.94
CA ARG A 67 8.28 -6.18 7.19
C ARG A 67 8.61 -4.98 6.32
N VAL A 68 7.95 -4.88 5.18
CA VAL A 68 8.02 -3.70 4.33
C VAL A 68 7.36 -2.57 5.13
N PRO A 69 8.08 -1.49 5.45
CA PRO A 69 7.47 -0.36 6.15
C PRO A 69 6.26 0.15 5.38
N ARG A 70 5.18 0.49 6.07
CA ARG A 70 3.91 0.85 5.43
C ARG A 70 2.96 1.49 6.43
N TRP A 71 2.10 2.36 5.94
CA TRP A 71 0.98 2.90 6.72
C TRP A 71 -0.30 2.69 5.92
N CYS A 72 -1.27 2.00 6.52
CA CYS A 72 -2.50 1.57 5.88
C CYS A 72 -3.71 2.30 6.50
N PHE A 73 -4.61 2.77 5.65
CA PHE A 73 -5.77 3.59 6.02
C PHE A 73 -7.06 2.98 5.48
N ALA A 74 -8.01 2.69 6.37
CA ALA A 74 -9.35 2.23 6.03
C ALA A 74 -10.21 3.38 5.56
N HIS A 75 -10.81 3.24 4.38
CA HIS A 75 -11.82 4.12 3.84
C HIS A 75 -13.09 3.30 3.57
N GLU A 76 -14.26 3.86 3.88
CA GLU A 76 -15.55 3.18 3.69
C GLU A 76 -16.44 3.88 2.65
N GLY A 77 -15.98 4.99 2.06
CA GLY A 77 -16.77 5.78 1.11
C GLY A 77 -17.93 6.50 1.79
N ALA A 78 -18.75 7.21 1.01
CA ALA A 78 -19.82 8.06 1.57
C ALA A 78 -20.95 7.28 2.26
N ASP A 79 -21.19 6.03 1.85
CA ASP A 79 -22.32 5.19 2.30
C ASP A 79 -21.93 4.04 3.23
N HIS A 80 -20.67 3.97 3.67
CA HIS A 80 -20.12 2.93 4.56
C HIS A 80 -20.05 1.52 3.98
N GLU A 81 -20.44 1.34 2.72
CA GLU A 81 -20.45 0.02 2.12
C GLU A 81 -19.16 -0.26 1.35
N ASN A 82 -18.44 0.75 0.87
CA ASN A 82 -17.29 0.52 0.01
C ASN A 82 -15.98 0.44 0.81
N PHE A 83 -15.76 -0.64 1.54
CA PHE A 83 -14.49 -0.83 2.26
C PHE A 83 -13.33 -1.00 1.29
N HIS A 84 -12.34 -0.12 1.39
CA HIS A 84 -11.07 -0.20 0.67
C HIS A 84 -9.95 0.36 1.54
N VAL A 85 -8.70 0.07 1.15
CA VAL A 85 -7.54 0.51 1.92
C VAL A 85 -6.63 1.35 1.06
N HIS A 86 -6.31 2.54 1.53
CA HIS A 86 -5.19 3.30 1.03
C HIS A 86 -3.93 2.95 1.80
N PHE A 87 -2.77 3.07 1.17
CA PHE A 87 -1.51 2.92 1.86
C PHE A 87 -0.43 3.83 1.30
N VAL A 88 0.59 4.08 2.12
CA VAL A 88 1.87 4.65 1.69
C VAL A 88 3.01 3.74 2.13
N VAL A 89 4.01 3.60 1.27
CA VAL A 89 5.16 2.70 1.44
C VAL A 89 6.42 3.42 0.96
N PRO A 90 7.56 3.33 1.67
CA PRO A 90 8.87 3.65 1.12
C PRO A 90 9.35 2.51 0.21
N SER A 91 9.81 2.85 -0.99
CA SER A 91 10.45 1.94 -1.94
C SER A 91 11.75 1.42 -1.34
N PRO A 92 11.82 0.14 -0.92
CA PRO A 92 13.05 -0.40 -0.35
C PRO A 92 14.07 -0.78 -1.44
N LEU A 93 13.69 -0.72 -2.71
CA LEU A 93 14.48 -1.23 -3.84
C LEU A 93 15.20 -0.13 -4.64
N GLN A 94 15.10 1.15 -4.23
CA GLN A 94 15.60 2.33 -4.98
C GLN A 94 15.00 2.47 -6.40
N ASP A 95 14.00 1.66 -6.74
CA ASP A 95 13.20 1.73 -7.96
C ASP A 95 11.72 1.74 -7.58
N THR A 96 11.18 2.96 -7.46
CA THR A 96 9.80 3.22 -7.05
C THR A 96 8.80 2.63 -8.05
N GLU A 97 9.07 2.73 -9.36
CA GLU A 97 8.19 2.16 -10.38
C GLU A 97 8.16 0.64 -10.31
N HIS A 98 9.33 0.00 -10.17
CA HIS A 98 9.39 -1.45 -9.99
C HIS A 98 8.64 -1.90 -8.74
N MET A 99 8.74 -1.15 -7.64
CA MET A 99 7.97 -1.42 -6.43
C MET A 99 6.46 -1.30 -6.68
N CYS A 100 6.00 -0.25 -7.37
CA CYS A 100 4.60 -0.12 -7.77
C CYS A 100 4.12 -1.29 -8.62
N CYS A 101 4.91 -1.72 -9.61
CA CYS A 101 4.60 -2.86 -10.47
C CYS A 101 4.52 -4.16 -9.67
N LEU A 102 5.46 -4.40 -8.77
CA LEU A 102 5.45 -5.57 -7.89
C LEU A 102 4.22 -5.61 -6.99
N LEU A 103 3.89 -4.48 -6.34
CA LEU A 103 2.72 -4.35 -5.47
C LEU A 103 1.41 -4.59 -6.24
N ASN A 104 1.27 -3.97 -7.42
CA ASN A 104 0.10 -4.16 -8.30
C ASN A 104 -0.03 -5.61 -8.76
N ALA A 105 1.06 -6.21 -9.24
CA ALA A 105 1.07 -7.57 -9.74
C ALA A 105 0.74 -8.58 -8.62
N ILE A 106 1.28 -8.40 -7.42
CA ILE A 106 1.00 -9.29 -6.28
C ILE A 106 -0.44 -9.12 -5.79
N TRP A 107 -1.00 -7.91 -5.79
CA TRP A 107 -2.37 -7.69 -5.35
C TRP A 107 -3.36 -8.30 -6.33
N ALA A 108 -3.23 -8.03 -7.64
CA ALA A 108 -4.17 -8.50 -8.66
C ALA A 108 -4.30 -10.02 -8.77
N GLN A 109 -3.26 -10.75 -8.37
CA GLN A 109 -3.25 -12.23 -8.36
C GLN A 109 -3.48 -12.82 -6.97
N HIS A 110 -3.67 -11.98 -5.94
CA HIS A 110 -3.63 -12.45 -4.56
C HIS A 110 -4.80 -13.36 -4.21
N ASP A 111 -6.00 -12.94 -4.62
CA ASP A 111 -7.26 -13.60 -4.34
C ASP A 111 -8.32 -13.18 -5.37
N THR A 112 -9.32 -14.00 -5.62
CA THR A 112 -10.40 -13.69 -6.58
C THR A 112 -11.24 -12.48 -6.18
N GLN A 113 -11.20 -12.07 -4.91
CA GLN A 113 -11.87 -10.86 -4.43
C GLN A 113 -11.03 -9.59 -4.61
N THR A 114 -9.75 -9.69 -4.97
CA THR A 114 -8.92 -8.50 -5.25
C THR A 114 -9.22 -7.90 -6.61
N ALA A 115 -9.15 -6.58 -6.72
CA ALA A 115 -9.41 -5.90 -7.98
C ALA A 115 -8.35 -6.26 -9.05
N PRO A 116 -8.75 -6.33 -10.33
CA PRO A 116 -7.81 -6.58 -11.43
C PRO A 116 -6.87 -5.39 -11.65
N LEU A 117 -5.75 -5.60 -12.34
CA LEU A 117 -4.75 -4.56 -12.63
C LEU A 117 -5.34 -3.26 -13.20
N ALA A 118 -6.36 -3.35 -14.06
CA ALA A 118 -7.03 -2.19 -14.65
C ALA A 118 -7.71 -1.26 -13.62
N LYS A 119 -8.04 -1.80 -12.43
CA LYS A 119 -8.75 -1.12 -11.34
C LYS A 119 -7.88 -0.88 -10.10
N ASN A 120 -6.75 -1.57 -9.98
CA ASN A 120 -5.79 -1.29 -8.92
C ASN A 120 -5.16 0.08 -9.18
N TRP A 121 -4.78 0.77 -8.12
CA TRP A 121 -4.13 2.08 -8.26
C TRP A 121 -2.96 2.13 -7.29
N ILE A 122 -1.77 1.80 -7.74
CA ILE A 122 -0.55 1.86 -6.94
C ILE A 122 0.52 2.51 -7.80
N MET A 123 0.98 3.69 -7.41
CA MET A 123 1.82 4.56 -8.25
C MET A 123 2.86 5.33 -7.42
N PRO A 124 3.92 5.85 -8.08
CA PRO A 124 4.84 6.80 -7.46
C PRO A 124 4.10 8.05 -6.99
N VAL A 125 4.52 8.59 -5.86
CA VAL A 125 3.95 9.80 -5.27
C VAL A 125 4.50 11.03 -5.99
N GLN A 126 3.59 11.89 -6.44
CA GLN A 126 3.94 13.19 -7.04
C GLN A 126 3.90 14.32 -6.02
N ASP A 127 2.90 14.33 -5.13
CA ASP A 127 2.74 15.31 -4.06
C ASP A 127 2.42 14.61 -2.74
N ARG A 128 3.40 14.61 -1.83
CA ARG A 128 3.27 13.99 -0.50
C ARG A 128 2.25 14.70 0.39
N ALA A 129 2.11 16.02 0.28
CA ALA A 129 1.16 16.76 1.09
C ALA A 129 -0.28 16.45 0.65
N ALA A 130 -0.53 16.39 -0.66
CA ALA A 130 -1.82 16.03 -1.22
C ALA A 130 -2.20 14.57 -0.84
N VAL A 131 -1.29 13.62 -1.02
CA VAL A 131 -1.49 12.22 -0.62
C VAL A 131 -1.76 12.10 0.88
N THR A 132 -0.99 12.78 1.73
CA THR A 132 -1.18 12.72 3.19
C THR A 132 -2.53 13.28 3.60
N SER A 133 -2.93 14.41 3.01
CA SER A 133 -4.26 14.99 3.27
C SER A 133 -5.37 14.02 2.88
N TYR A 134 -5.20 13.36 1.73
CA TYR A 134 -6.15 12.42 1.15
C TYR A 134 -6.28 11.13 1.97
N VAL A 135 -5.19 10.42 2.29
CA VAL A 135 -5.28 9.14 3.03
C VAL A 135 -5.82 9.31 4.46
N THR A 136 -5.67 10.49 5.04
CA THR A 136 -6.15 10.83 6.39
C THR A 136 -7.52 11.52 6.38
N HIS A 137 -8.16 11.71 5.22
CA HIS A 137 -9.36 12.54 5.13
C HIS A 137 -10.56 11.94 5.87
N GLU A 138 -10.68 10.61 5.97
CA GLU A 138 -11.79 9.96 6.69
C GLU A 138 -11.62 9.97 8.23
N TYR A 139 -10.51 10.51 8.77
CA TYR A 139 -10.24 10.54 10.21
C TYR A 139 -11.28 11.34 11.00
N TRP A 140 -11.89 12.38 10.42
CA TRP A 140 -12.96 13.13 11.10
C TRP A 140 -14.16 12.23 11.44
N ARG A 141 -14.37 11.15 10.66
CA ARG A 141 -15.49 10.22 10.78
C ARG A 141 -15.12 8.96 11.57
N LEU A 142 -14.06 8.28 11.15
CA LEU A 142 -13.64 7.00 11.72
C LEU A 142 -12.71 7.16 12.95
N GLY A 143 -12.10 8.35 13.13
CA GLY A 143 -11.11 8.56 14.18
C GLY A 143 -9.92 7.61 14.03
N SER A 144 -9.46 7.03 15.13
CA SER A 144 -8.35 6.06 15.13
C SER A 144 -8.60 4.85 14.23
N ASP A 145 -9.85 4.46 13.98
CA ASP A 145 -10.19 3.34 13.11
C ASP A 145 -9.85 3.59 11.63
N THR A 146 -9.53 4.84 11.25
CA THR A 146 -8.92 5.14 9.95
C THR A 146 -7.57 4.44 9.82
N ILE A 147 -6.76 4.35 10.88
CA ILE A 147 -5.45 3.71 10.81
C ILE A 147 -5.61 2.21 11.04
N LEU A 148 -5.09 1.41 10.13
CA LEU A 148 -5.05 -0.04 10.27
C LEU A 148 -3.73 -0.44 10.94
N ASP A 149 -3.64 -0.29 12.26
CA ASP A 149 -2.43 -0.55 13.04
C ASP A 149 -1.87 -1.97 12.80
N ASN A 150 -2.74 -2.96 12.72
CA ASN A 150 -2.36 -4.36 12.47
C ASN A 150 -1.80 -4.63 11.06
N LEU A 151 -1.93 -3.67 10.15
CA LEU A 151 -1.39 -3.74 8.79
C LEU A 151 -0.21 -2.78 8.60
N SER A 152 -0.16 -1.71 9.38
CA SER A 152 0.90 -0.71 9.34
C SER A 152 2.16 -1.25 10.03
N TRP A 153 3.32 -0.78 9.59
CA TRP A 153 4.61 -1.19 10.12
C TRP A 153 5.61 -0.05 9.98
N ASP A 154 6.15 0.41 11.11
CA ASP A 154 7.30 1.33 11.10
C ASP A 154 8.60 0.51 11.05
N ALA A 155 9.53 0.89 10.17
CA ALA A 155 10.84 0.24 10.05
C ALA A 155 11.57 0.10 11.39
N LYS A 156 11.37 1.03 12.33
CA LYS A 156 11.93 1.01 13.70
C LYS A 156 11.44 -0.18 14.53
N GLN A 157 10.35 -0.83 14.12
CA GLN A 157 9.78 -2.00 14.79
C GLN A 157 10.46 -3.31 14.35
N SER A 158 11.26 -3.30 13.27
CA SER A 158 12.03 -4.48 12.85
C SER A 158 13.31 -4.65 13.65
N THR A 159 13.71 -5.91 13.89
CA THR A 159 14.91 -6.25 14.68
C THR A 159 15.78 -7.28 13.94
N PRO A 160 16.97 -6.90 13.43
CA PRO A 160 17.53 -5.54 13.39
C PRO A 160 16.70 -4.61 12.49
N PRO A 161 16.88 -3.28 12.58
CA PRO A 161 16.34 -2.36 11.58
C PRO A 161 16.72 -2.84 10.17
N PRO A 162 15.90 -2.60 9.13
CA PRO A 162 16.20 -3.07 7.79
C PRO A 162 17.51 -2.46 7.28
N GLN A 163 18.63 -3.15 7.52
CA GLN A 163 19.90 -2.85 6.89
C GLN A 163 19.90 -3.60 5.56
N LEU A 164 19.57 -2.88 4.48
CA LEU A 164 19.77 -3.34 3.11
C LEU A 164 21.27 -3.36 2.77
N ALA A 165 22.10 -4.01 3.59
CA ALA A 165 23.43 -4.44 3.18
C ALA A 165 23.24 -5.67 2.29
N LEU A 166 22.74 -5.43 1.08
CA LEU A 166 22.53 -6.45 0.06
C LEU A 166 23.91 -6.90 -0.43
N ASN A 167 24.40 -8.04 0.07
CA ASN A 167 25.40 -8.76 -0.69
C ASN A 167 24.73 -9.32 -1.98
N GLU A 168 25.50 -9.51 -3.03
CA GLU A 168 24.99 -9.93 -4.35
C GLU A 168 24.11 -11.19 -4.26
N HIS A 169 24.48 -12.12 -3.38
CA HIS A 169 23.74 -13.35 -3.14
C HIS A 169 22.33 -13.09 -2.60
N TYR A 170 22.15 -12.15 -1.65
CA TYR A 170 20.81 -11.79 -1.19
C TYR A 170 19.99 -11.14 -2.30
N ALA A 171 20.59 -10.23 -3.07
CA ALA A 171 19.92 -9.56 -4.18
C ALA A 171 19.42 -10.57 -5.23
N GLN A 172 20.25 -11.57 -5.59
CA GLN A 172 19.85 -12.67 -6.47
C GLN A 172 18.70 -13.49 -5.88
N GLN A 173 18.76 -13.85 -4.60
CA GLN A 173 17.65 -14.57 -3.95
C GLN A 173 16.36 -13.75 -3.91
N GLN A 174 16.45 -12.43 -3.70
CA GLN A 174 15.30 -11.53 -3.74
C GLN A 174 14.70 -11.47 -5.15
N ALA A 175 15.53 -11.29 -6.18
CA ALA A 175 15.09 -11.32 -7.57
C ALA A 175 14.40 -12.66 -7.91
N HIS A 176 14.94 -13.80 -7.48
CA HIS A 176 14.29 -15.09 -7.66
C HIS A 176 12.93 -15.18 -6.97
N ARG A 177 12.78 -14.64 -5.75
CA ARG A 177 11.49 -14.60 -5.06
C ARG A 177 10.49 -13.69 -5.77
N ILE A 178 10.94 -12.54 -6.25
CA ILE A 178 10.13 -11.61 -7.05
C ILE A 178 9.63 -12.32 -8.31
N THR A 179 10.50 -12.92 -9.12
CA THR A 179 10.13 -13.64 -10.35
C THR A 179 9.16 -14.80 -10.08
N ARG A 180 9.30 -15.50 -8.95
CA ARG A 180 8.35 -16.55 -8.55
C ARG A 180 7.00 -16.00 -8.09
N ALA A 181 6.99 -14.83 -7.46
CA ALA A 181 5.77 -14.21 -6.96
C ALA A 181 5.01 -13.44 -8.03
N ALA A 182 5.71 -12.79 -8.95
CA ALA A 182 5.19 -12.09 -10.11
C ALA A 182 6.12 -12.40 -11.29
N SER A 183 5.64 -13.24 -12.22
CA SER A 183 6.42 -13.60 -13.40
C SER A 183 6.74 -12.36 -14.26
N PRO A 184 7.74 -12.42 -15.16
CA PRO A 184 8.06 -11.29 -16.03
C PRO A 184 6.85 -10.80 -16.85
N LEU A 185 5.96 -11.72 -17.25
CA LEU A 185 4.72 -11.37 -17.95
C LEU A 185 3.79 -10.52 -17.06
N TRP A 186 3.59 -10.92 -15.79
CA TRP A 186 2.78 -10.17 -14.84
C TRP A 186 3.38 -8.81 -14.49
N LEU A 187 4.71 -8.74 -14.32
CA LEU A 187 5.39 -7.47 -14.09
C LEU A 187 5.27 -6.53 -15.29
N HIS A 188 5.37 -7.06 -16.51
CA HIS A 188 5.16 -6.27 -17.73
C HIS A 188 3.72 -5.73 -17.83
N GLN A 189 2.71 -6.55 -17.54
CA GLN A 189 1.31 -6.13 -17.50
C GLN A 189 1.07 -5.07 -16.41
N ALA A 190 1.69 -5.22 -15.24
CA ALA A 190 1.61 -4.23 -14.18
C ALA A 190 2.28 -2.90 -14.58
N GLN A 191 3.40 -2.94 -15.30
CA GLN A 191 4.04 -1.73 -15.85
C GLN A 191 3.15 -1.02 -16.86
N GLN A 192 2.53 -1.75 -17.78
CA GLN A 192 1.58 -1.17 -18.75
C GLN A 192 0.37 -0.53 -18.04
N ALA A 193 -0.16 -1.21 -17.01
CA ALA A 193 -1.26 -0.66 -16.21
C ALA A 193 -0.82 0.60 -15.44
N LEU A 194 0.38 0.61 -14.86
CA LEU A 194 0.95 1.77 -14.17
C LEU A 194 1.10 2.96 -15.11
N GLN A 195 1.67 2.77 -16.30
CA GLN A 195 1.83 3.83 -17.31
C GLN A 195 0.46 4.41 -17.73
N ALA A 196 -0.53 3.55 -17.92
CA ALA A 196 -1.90 3.99 -18.22
C ALA A 196 -2.56 4.74 -17.04
N GLN A 197 -2.20 4.43 -15.80
CA GLN A 197 -2.67 5.17 -14.62
C GLN A 197 -1.99 6.54 -14.51
N GLN A 198 -0.66 6.61 -14.71
CA GLN A 198 0.11 7.85 -14.72
C GLN A 198 -0.41 8.81 -15.80
N ALA A 199 -0.59 8.34 -17.04
CA ALA A 199 -1.12 9.15 -18.13
C ALA A 199 -2.54 9.69 -17.82
N ARG A 200 -3.39 8.87 -17.19
CA ARG A 200 -4.71 9.31 -16.74
C ARG A 200 -4.60 10.39 -15.65
N HIS A 201 -3.75 10.19 -14.65
CA HIS A 201 -3.52 11.15 -13.57
C HIS A 201 -3.02 12.50 -14.09
N GLU A 202 -2.07 12.48 -15.02
CA GLU A 202 -1.55 13.68 -15.67
C GLU A 202 -2.63 14.44 -16.46
N ALA A 203 -3.54 13.71 -17.10
CA ALA A 203 -4.65 14.31 -17.85
C ALA A 203 -5.76 14.88 -16.94
N SER A 204 -6.00 14.31 -15.76
CA SER A 204 -7.06 14.76 -14.85
C SER A 204 -6.62 15.83 -13.84
N GLY A 205 -5.36 15.80 -13.42
CA GLY A 205 -4.82 16.69 -12.39
C GLY A 205 -5.44 16.55 -11.00
N ASP A 206 -6.28 15.53 -10.77
CA ASP A 206 -7.02 15.33 -9.52
C ASP A 206 -6.91 13.89 -9.00
N LEU A 207 -6.67 13.78 -7.68
CA LEU A 207 -6.64 12.54 -6.91
C LEU A 207 -8.03 11.87 -6.82
N GLN A 208 -9.14 12.57 -7.13
CA GLN A 208 -10.49 11.98 -7.13
C GLN A 208 -10.66 10.73 -8.02
N MET A 209 -9.79 10.54 -9.02
CA MET A 209 -9.81 9.32 -9.83
C MET A 209 -9.42 8.06 -9.05
N MET A 210 -8.74 8.22 -7.91
CA MET A 210 -8.33 7.12 -7.03
C MET A 210 -9.55 6.48 -6.33
N GLU A 211 -10.63 7.23 -6.10
CA GLU A 211 -11.89 6.73 -5.53
C GLU A 211 -12.77 6.01 -6.56
N ARG A 212 -12.81 6.48 -7.82
CA ARG A 212 -13.87 6.16 -8.80
C ARG A 212 -13.65 4.94 -9.70
N GLY A 213 -12.49 4.27 -9.62
CA GLY A 213 -12.17 3.05 -10.41
C GLY A 213 -12.70 1.72 -9.83
#